data_AF-A0A5R8Y574-F1
#
_entry.id   AF-A0A5R8Y574-F1
#
_cell.length_a   1.000
_cell.length_b   1.000
_cell.length_c   1.000
_cell.angle_alpha   90.00
_cell.angle_beta   90.00
_cell.angle_gamma   90.00
#
_symmetry.space_group_name_H-M   'P 1'
#
loop_
_entity.id
_entity.type
_entity.pdbx_description
1 polymer ?
#
loop_
_entity_poly.entity_id
_entity_poly.type
_entity_poly.pdbx_seq_one_letter_code
_entity_poly.pdbx_strand_id
1 'polypeptide(L)'
;MINESRLLNEANSFFLERKFDKALFLYSQLSSNFPSNREYPVYALFCDIASEDEEKALSLFDYFSVAKNENIEEALSYVEDTINAYDGDVDKMMEILSDLTSSTIDNLDAIRYEDFKKLIESRGSFKIAFEDIMFSTKVAIESKEDFFDFVNRLIDNDFNSTAYSYLDGFNEYFAYDTKIEELYKKLEEKKFATNHKQ
;
A
#
# COMPACT_ATOMS: atom_id res chain seq x y z
N MET A 1 -20.11 -3.85 34.50
CA MET A 1 -19.75 -5.05 33.71
C MET A 1 -19.89 -4.66 32.25
N ILE A 2 -18.81 -4.75 31.47
CA ILE A 2 -18.86 -4.51 30.03
C ILE A 2 -19.60 -5.69 29.40
N ASN A 3 -20.55 -5.40 28.50
CA ASN A 3 -21.23 -6.43 27.73
C ASN A 3 -20.40 -6.71 26.47
N GLU A 4 -19.59 -7.77 26.55
CA GLU A 4 -18.65 -8.21 25.51
C GLU A 4 -19.32 -8.36 24.14
N SER A 5 -20.41 -9.12 24.06
CA SER A 5 -21.17 -9.34 22.82
C SER A 5 -21.72 -8.04 22.23
N ARG A 6 -22.26 -7.15 23.07
CA ARG A 6 -22.76 -5.85 22.60
C ARG A 6 -21.63 -5.01 22.01
N LEU A 7 -20.48 -4.96 22.69
CA LEU A 7 -19.34 -4.17 22.27
C LEU A 7 -18.74 -4.71 20.95
N LEU A 8 -18.63 -6.03 20.81
CA LEU A 8 -18.17 -6.68 19.58
C LEU A 8 -19.12 -6.43 18.41
N ASN A 9 -20.43 -6.57 18.61
CA ASN A 9 -21.41 -6.30 17.56
C ASN A 9 -21.39 -4.83 17.12
N GLU A 10 -21.22 -3.91 18.06
CA GLU A 10 -21.10 -2.47 17.77
C GLU A 10 -19.81 -2.17 16.98
N ALA A 11 -18.69 -2.78 17.34
CA ALA A 11 -17.42 -2.68 16.61
C ALA A 11 -17.53 -3.25 15.19
N ASN A 12 -18.11 -4.44 15.03
CA ASN A 12 -18.37 -5.05 13.73
C ASN A 12 -19.25 -4.17 12.84
N SER A 13 -20.30 -3.55 13.41
CA SER A 13 -21.15 -2.61 12.67
C SER A 13 -20.37 -1.41 12.17
N PHE A 14 -19.52 -0.80 13.01
CA PHE A 14 -18.67 0.31 12.57
C PHE A 14 -17.68 -0.10 11.48
N PHE A 15 -17.11 -1.31 11.59
CA PHE A 15 -16.20 -1.84 10.57
C PHE A 15 -16.89 -1.98 9.21
N LEU A 16 -18.06 -2.64 9.19
CA LEU A 16 -18.86 -2.83 7.97
C LEU A 16 -19.41 -1.51 7.40
N GLU A 17 -19.62 -0.50 8.24
CA GLU A 17 -19.97 0.87 7.84
C GLU A 17 -18.74 1.71 7.39
N ARG A 18 -17.55 1.09 7.27
CA ARG A 18 -16.29 1.73 6.87
C ARG A 18 -15.85 2.86 7.82
N LYS A 19 -16.25 2.77 9.09
CA LYS A 19 -15.86 3.69 10.16
C LYS A 19 -14.72 3.08 10.98
N PHE A 20 -13.59 2.82 10.31
CA PHE A 20 -12.47 2.05 10.85
C PHE A 20 -11.89 2.63 12.14
N ASP A 21 -11.74 3.96 12.26
CA ASP A 21 -11.27 4.59 13.51
C ASP A 21 -12.14 4.26 14.73
N LYS A 22 -13.46 4.24 14.52
CA LYS A 22 -14.43 3.92 15.58
C LYS A 22 -14.41 2.43 15.91
N ALA A 23 -14.31 1.59 14.88
CA ALA A 23 -14.19 0.15 15.04
C ALA A 23 -12.90 -0.20 15.80
N LEU A 24 -11.75 0.35 15.39
CA LEU A 24 -10.44 0.19 16.01
C LEU A 24 -10.49 0.55 17.50
N PHE A 25 -11.11 1.67 17.86
CA PHE A 25 -11.26 2.06 19.25
C PHE A 25 -12.00 1.00 20.08
N LEU A 26 -13.11 0.46 19.56
CA LEU A 26 -13.89 -0.56 20.27
C LEU A 26 -13.20 -1.93 20.30
N TYR A 27 -12.53 -2.34 19.22
CA TYR A 27 -11.72 -3.56 19.22
C TYR A 27 -10.53 -3.46 20.17
N SER A 28 -9.88 -2.30 20.26
CA SER A 28 -8.81 -2.05 21.24
C SER A 28 -9.31 -2.17 22.67
N GLN A 29 -10.54 -1.70 22.93
CA GLN A 29 -11.18 -1.91 24.23
C GLN A 29 -11.48 -3.40 24.48
N LEU A 30 -11.95 -4.15 23.49
CA LEU A 30 -12.18 -5.59 23.62
C LEU A 30 -10.87 -6.32 23.95
N SER A 31 -9.80 -6.08 23.20
CA SER A 31 -8.47 -6.66 23.44
C SER A 31 -7.93 -6.32 24.82
N SER A 32 -8.11 -5.08 25.28
CA SER A 32 -7.64 -4.65 26.61
C SER A 32 -8.44 -5.28 27.75
N ASN A 33 -9.76 -5.42 27.60
CA ASN A 33 -10.63 -5.99 28.64
C ASN A 33 -10.60 -7.52 28.67
N PHE A 34 -10.29 -8.17 27.54
CA PHE A 34 -10.27 -9.63 27.38
C PHE A 34 -8.91 -10.09 26.81
N PRO A 35 -7.81 -9.92 27.55
CA PRO A 35 -6.45 -10.13 27.03
C PRO A 35 -6.11 -11.59 26.68
N SER A 36 -6.90 -12.55 27.16
CA SER A 36 -6.75 -13.96 26.81
C SER A 36 -7.45 -14.35 25.50
N ASN A 37 -8.29 -13.46 24.94
CA ASN A 37 -8.98 -13.72 23.70
C ASN A 37 -8.09 -13.28 22.52
N ARG A 38 -7.62 -14.26 21.74
CA ARG A 38 -6.75 -14.04 20.57
C ARG A 38 -7.50 -13.51 19.33
N GLU A 39 -8.82 -13.55 19.34
CA GLU A 39 -9.69 -13.06 18.25
C GLU A 39 -9.71 -11.52 18.18
N TYR A 40 -9.76 -10.84 19.33
CA TYR A 40 -9.99 -9.39 19.36
C TYR A 40 -8.85 -8.53 18.80
N PRO A 41 -7.57 -8.88 19.02
CA PRO A 41 -6.46 -8.17 18.39
C PRO A 41 -6.52 -8.22 16.85
N VAL A 42 -7.02 -9.32 16.28
CA VAL A 42 -7.11 -9.50 14.82
C VAL A 42 -8.07 -8.49 14.19
N TYR A 43 -9.18 -8.18 14.87
CA TYR A 43 -10.11 -7.16 14.39
C TYR A 43 -9.53 -5.74 14.42
N ALA A 44 -8.68 -5.43 15.41
CA ALA A 44 -7.96 -4.17 15.43
C ALA A 44 -6.97 -4.10 14.26
N LEU A 45 -6.28 -5.20 13.96
CA LEU A 45 -5.36 -5.31 12.83
C LEU A 45 -6.05 -5.14 11.48
N PHE A 46 -7.27 -5.66 11.30
CA PHE A 46 -8.04 -5.36 10.08
C PHE A 46 -8.35 -3.87 9.92
N CYS A 47 -8.57 -3.13 11.01
CA CYS A 47 -8.77 -1.69 10.92
C CYS A 47 -7.49 -0.96 10.49
N ASP A 48 -6.34 -1.46 10.93
CA ASP A 48 -5.03 -0.94 10.55
C ASP A 48 -4.77 -1.18 9.06
N ILE A 49 -4.96 -2.41 8.59
CA ILE A 49 -4.89 -2.77 7.16
C ILE A 49 -5.86 -1.93 6.34
N ALA A 50 -7.08 -1.68 6.85
CA ALA A 50 -8.07 -0.87 6.13
C ALA A 50 -7.63 0.58 5.89
N SER A 51 -6.65 1.09 6.66
CA SER A 51 -6.09 2.42 6.44
C SER A 51 -5.20 2.48 5.18
N GLU A 52 -4.65 1.35 4.74
CA GLU A 52 -3.78 1.23 3.56
C GLU A 52 -4.48 0.54 2.38
N ASP A 53 -5.26 -0.51 2.66
CA ASP A 53 -5.97 -1.37 1.71
C ASP A 53 -7.31 -1.83 2.29
N GLU A 54 -8.33 -1.02 2.03
CA GLU A 54 -9.69 -1.25 2.51
C GLU A 54 -10.33 -2.56 1.98
N GLU A 55 -10.14 -2.88 0.69
CA GLU A 55 -10.75 -4.07 0.09
C GLU A 55 -10.16 -5.34 0.69
N LYS A 56 -8.84 -5.37 0.90
CA LYS A 56 -8.17 -6.48 1.56
C LYS A 56 -8.64 -6.66 3.00
N ALA A 57 -8.76 -5.59 3.76
CA ALA A 57 -9.26 -5.64 5.12
C ALA A 57 -10.69 -6.20 5.21
N LEU A 58 -11.58 -5.76 4.30
CA LEU A 58 -12.95 -6.29 4.21
C LEU A 58 -12.96 -7.77 3.83
N SER A 59 -12.13 -8.19 2.87
CA SER A 59 -12.04 -9.59 2.45
C SER A 59 -11.54 -10.50 3.59
N LEU A 60 -10.51 -10.07 4.32
CA LEU A 60 -10.00 -10.80 5.48
C LEU A 60 -11.03 -10.87 6.62
N PHE A 61 -11.74 -9.77 6.86
CA PHE A 61 -12.82 -9.73 7.85
C PHE A 61 -13.94 -10.70 7.49
N ASP A 62 -14.41 -10.70 6.24
CA ASP A 62 -15.45 -11.60 5.76
C ASP A 62 -15.04 -13.07 5.89
N TYR A 63 -13.84 -13.42 5.43
CA TYR A 63 -13.27 -14.75 5.62
C TYR A 63 -13.25 -15.16 7.09
N PHE A 64 -12.65 -14.32 7.94
CA PHE A 64 -12.46 -14.63 9.36
C PHE A 64 -13.80 -14.76 10.11
N SER A 65 -14.80 -13.95 9.74
CA SER A 65 -16.14 -13.97 10.33
C SER A 65 -16.86 -15.32 10.17
N VAL A 66 -16.57 -16.04 9.09
CA VAL A 66 -17.11 -17.37 8.79
C VAL A 66 -16.20 -18.44 9.39
N ALA A 67 -14.92 -18.42 9.05
CA ALA A 67 -13.94 -19.46 9.38
C ALA A 67 -13.77 -19.66 10.90
N LYS A 68 -13.88 -18.59 11.70
CA LYS A 68 -13.75 -18.67 13.15
C LYS A 68 -14.77 -19.58 13.83
N ASN A 69 -15.95 -19.77 13.23
CA ASN A 69 -17.00 -20.63 13.77
C ASN A 69 -16.72 -22.11 13.49
N GLU A 70 -15.89 -22.42 12.50
CA GLU A 70 -15.48 -23.77 12.15
C GLU A 70 -14.24 -24.18 12.96
N ASN A 71 -13.18 -23.36 12.91
CA ASN A 71 -11.95 -23.59 13.63
C ASN A 71 -11.21 -22.26 13.87
N ILE A 72 -11.30 -21.74 15.09
CA ILE A 72 -10.69 -20.46 15.46
C ILE A 72 -9.16 -20.46 15.30
N GLU A 73 -8.45 -21.53 15.66
CA GLU A 73 -6.98 -21.55 15.60
C GLU A 73 -6.47 -21.54 14.15
N GLU A 74 -7.15 -22.25 13.26
CA GLU A 74 -6.81 -22.28 11.83
C GLU A 74 -7.13 -20.94 11.15
N ALA A 75 -8.27 -20.33 11.49
CA ALA A 75 -8.64 -19.01 10.99
C ALA A 75 -7.64 -17.94 11.46
N LEU A 76 -7.19 -18.00 12.72
CA LEU A 76 -6.15 -17.13 13.26
C LEU A 76 -4.83 -17.31 12.53
N SER A 77 -4.38 -18.56 12.34
CA SER A 77 -3.13 -18.87 11.63
C SER A 77 -3.15 -18.34 10.19
N TYR A 78 -4.25 -18.56 9.45
CA TYR A 78 -4.36 -18.10 8.08
C TYR A 78 -4.26 -16.57 7.97
N VAL A 79 -4.95 -15.85 8.86
CA VAL A 79 -4.91 -14.39 8.89
C VAL A 79 -3.49 -13.91 9.23
N GLU A 80 -2.85 -14.49 10.23
CA GLU A 80 -1.48 -14.15 10.63
C GLU A 80 -0.48 -14.39 9.49
N ASP A 81 -0.56 -15.54 8.81
CA ASP A 81 0.28 -15.86 7.65
C ASP A 81 0.05 -14.90 6.47
N THR A 82 -1.21 -14.55 6.20
CA THR A 82 -1.57 -13.64 5.09
C THR A 82 -1.08 -12.21 5.33
N ILE A 83 -1.08 -11.76 6.59
CA ILE A 83 -0.60 -10.44 6.98
C ILE A 83 0.93 -10.42 6.97
N ASN A 84 1.58 -11.42 7.55
CA ASN A 84 3.04 -11.54 7.53
C ASN A 84 3.61 -11.60 6.10
N ALA A 85 2.92 -12.27 5.18
CA ALA A 85 3.32 -12.29 3.77
C ALA A 85 3.25 -10.89 3.16
N TYR A 86 2.21 -10.12 3.49
CA TYR A 86 2.04 -8.76 3.00
C TYR A 86 3.09 -7.79 3.55
N ASP A 87 3.29 -7.78 4.87
CA ASP A 87 4.25 -6.90 5.52
C ASP A 87 5.69 -7.25 5.10
N GLY A 88 6.00 -8.55 4.97
CA GLY A 88 7.30 -9.03 4.52
C GLY A 88 7.65 -8.64 3.08
N ASP A 89 6.65 -8.46 2.21
CA ASP A 89 6.84 -7.96 0.85
C ASP A 89 7.10 -6.44 0.86
N VAL A 90 6.44 -5.69 1.77
CA VAL A 90 6.64 -4.23 1.95
C VAL A 90 8.02 -3.91 2.52
N ASP A 91 8.48 -4.62 3.55
CA ASP A 91 9.79 -4.39 4.18
C ASP A 91 10.95 -4.63 3.20
N LYS A 92 10.88 -5.72 2.42
CA LYS A 92 11.88 -6.01 1.38
C LYS A 92 11.87 -4.99 0.26
N MET A 93 10.69 -4.50 -0.14
CA MET A 93 10.57 -3.41 -1.10
C MET A 93 11.30 -2.15 -0.59
N MET A 94 11.12 -1.82 0.69
CA MET A 94 11.76 -0.65 1.30
C MET A 94 13.28 -0.76 1.38
N GLU A 95 13.81 -1.95 1.70
CA GLU A 95 15.25 -2.23 1.66
C GLU A 95 15.83 -2.02 0.26
N ILE A 96 15.15 -2.53 -0.78
CA ILE A 96 15.60 -2.39 -2.17
C ILE A 96 15.50 -0.94 -2.68
N LEU A 97 14.44 -0.21 -2.32
CA LEU A 97 14.32 1.21 -2.64
C LEU A 97 15.47 2.02 -2.03
N SER A 98 15.82 1.71 -0.79
CA SER A 98 16.98 2.28 -0.11
C SER A 98 18.30 1.90 -0.80
N ASP A 99 18.45 0.65 -1.25
CA ASP A 99 19.63 0.19 -1.95
C ASP A 99 19.78 0.79 -3.37
N LEU A 100 18.68 0.98 -4.12
CA LEU A 100 18.71 1.59 -5.45
C LEU A 100 18.96 3.10 -5.42
N THR A 101 18.51 3.77 -4.34
CA THR A 101 18.82 5.19 -4.11
C THR A 101 20.28 5.37 -3.67
N SER A 102 20.83 4.42 -2.91
CA SER A 102 22.23 4.48 -2.42
C SER A 102 23.28 3.91 -3.39
N SER A 103 22.95 2.96 -4.27
CA SER A 103 23.91 2.32 -5.19
C SER A 103 24.33 3.17 -6.40
N THR A 104 23.98 4.46 -6.43
CA THR A 104 24.44 5.44 -7.45
C THR A 104 25.01 6.74 -6.88
N ILE A 105 25.57 6.65 -5.66
CA ILE A 105 26.02 7.81 -4.86
C ILE A 105 27.11 8.69 -5.50
N ASP A 106 27.77 8.29 -6.58
CA ASP A 106 28.94 9.06 -7.02
C ASP A 106 28.69 10.22 -8.01
N ASN A 107 27.48 10.47 -8.57
CA ASN A 107 27.33 11.56 -9.56
C ASN A 107 25.96 12.28 -9.69
N LEU A 108 24.91 11.91 -8.96
CA LEU A 108 23.61 12.61 -9.04
C LEU A 108 23.14 13.01 -7.64
N ASP A 109 22.72 14.26 -7.48
CA ASP A 109 22.08 14.70 -6.24
C ASP A 109 20.77 13.91 -6.01
N ALA A 110 20.37 13.68 -4.76
CA ALA A 110 19.09 13.03 -4.45
C ALA A 110 18.11 14.05 -3.89
N ILE A 111 16.89 14.08 -4.43
CA ILE A 111 15.76 14.85 -3.89
C ILE A 111 14.73 13.88 -3.32
N ARG A 112 14.30 14.10 -2.08
CA ARG A 112 13.22 13.31 -1.49
C ARG A 112 11.92 13.54 -2.27
N TYR A 113 11.10 12.52 -2.42
CA TYR A 113 9.85 12.66 -3.18
C TYR A 113 8.94 13.76 -2.63
N GLU A 114 8.89 13.95 -1.31
CA GLU A 114 8.19 15.07 -0.66
C GLU A 114 8.69 16.45 -1.12
N ASP A 115 10.00 16.61 -1.28
CA ASP A 115 10.57 17.87 -1.78
C ASP A 115 10.36 18.03 -3.29
N PHE A 116 10.32 16.91 -4.01
CA PHE A 116 9.91 16.92 -5.40
C PHE A 116 8.44 17.33 -5.58
N LYS A 117 7.54 16.89 -4.69
CA LYS A 117 6.12 17.33 -4.67
C LYS A 117 6.02 18.85 -4.51
N LYS A 118 6.82 19.46 -3.63
CA LYS A 118 6.90 20.93 -3.50
C LYS A 118 7.45 21.59 -4.77
N LEU A 119 8.42 20.97 -5.44
CA LEU A 119 8.94 21.47 -6.72
C LEU A 119 7.84 21.45 -7.78
N ILE A 120 7.05 20.38 -7.86
CA ILE A 120 5.89 20.26 -8.76
C ILE A 120 4.89 21.40 -8.53
N GLU A 121 4.55 21.69 -7.27
CA GLU A 121 3.68 22.81 -6.91
C GLU A 121 4.26 24.15 -7.36
N SER A 122 5.56 24.38 -7.11
CA SER A 122 6.23 25.62 -7.49
C SER A 122 6.31 25.84 -9.01
N ARG A 123 6.45 24.75 -9.78
CA ARG A 123 6.53 24.76 -11.25
C ARG A 123 5.15 24.69 -11.92
N GLY A 124 4.12 24.32 -11.17
CA GLY A 124 2.74 24.16 -11.65
C GLY A 124 2.50 22.93 -12.52
N SER A 125 3.49 22.05 -12.70
CA SER A 125 3.36 20.85 -13.53
C SER A 125 4.41 19.81 -13.19
N PHE A 126 3.97 18.54 -13.07
CA PHE A 126 4.87 17.40 -12.88
C PHE A 126 5.89 17.31 -14.01
N LYS A 127 5.42 17.46 -15.26
CA LYS A 127 6.27 17.38 -16.44
C LYS A 127 7.43 18.36 -16.40
N ILE A 128 7.13 19.63 -16.11
CA ILE A 128 8.15 20.69 -16.03
C ILE A 128 9.13 20.42 -14.90
N ALA A 129 8.62 20.10 -13.70
CA ALA A 129 9.46 19.79 -12.55
C ALA A 129 10.36 18.58 -12.79
N PHE A 130 9.84 17.54 -13.45
CA PHE A 130 10.59 16.32 -13.74
C PHE A 130 11.67 16.55 -14.80
N GLU A 131 11.35 17.23 -15.91
CA GLU A 131 12.32 17.58 -16.96
C GLU A 131 13.49 18.42 -16.43
N ASP A 132 13.23 19.29 -15.44
CA ASP A 132 14.25 20.11 -14.77
C ASP A 132 15.29 19.28 -14.00
N ILE A 133 14.90 18.11 -13.48
CA ILE A 133 15.73 17.34 -12.52
C ILE A 133 16.19 15.98 -13.05
N MET A 134 15.49 15.39 -14.03
CA MET A 134 15.65 13.97 -14.39
C MET A 134 17.04 13.57 -14.89
N PHE A 135 17.87 14.54 -15.29
CA PHE A 135 19.25 14.29 -15.76
C PHE A 135 20.31 14.47 -14.68
N SER A 136 20.01 15.23 -13.62
CA SER A 136 20.98 15.65 -12.60
C SER A 136 20.65 15.15 -11.20
N THR A 137 19.39 14.76 -10.97
CA THR A 137 18.87 14.45 -9.65
C THR A 137 18.00 13.19 -9.69
N LYS A 138 18.21 12.30 -8.73
CA LYS A 138 17.33 11.15 -8.51
C LYS A 138 16.24 11.49 -7.50
N VAL A 139 15.02 11.04 -7.76
CA VAL A 139 13.92 11.10 -6.81
C VAL A 139 14.05 9.91 -5.85
N ALA A 140 14.31 10.19 -4.58
CA ALA A 140 14.37 9.20 -3.51
C ALA A 140 12.96 8.91 -2.98
N ILE A 141 12.60 7.63 -2.96
CA ILE A 141 11.26 7.12 -2.62
C ILE A 141 11.37 6.38 -1.28
N GLU A 142 10.50 6.73 -0.33
CA GLU A 142 10.55 6.24 1.05
C GLU A 142 9.31 5.44 1.46
N SER A 143 8.38 5.19 0.55
CA SER A 143 7.19 4.39 0.83
C SER A 143 6.65 3.74 -0.43
N LYS A 144 5.89 2.66 -0.25
CA LYS A 144 5.15 1.98 -1.33
C LYS A 144 4.13 2.91 -1.99
N GLU A 145 3.49 3.76 -1.21
CA GLU A 145 2.53 4.75 -1.69
C GLU A 145 3.18 5.82 -2.57
N ASP A 146 4.32 6.37 -2.13
CA ASP A 146 5.10 7.33 -2.91
C ASP A 146 5.63 6.71 -4.20
N PHE A 147 6.01 5.44 -4.17
CA PHE A 147 6.39 4.70 -5.37
C PHE A 147 5.24 4.67 -6.38
N PHE A 148 4.06 4.24 -5.94
CA PHE A 148 2.90 4.17 -6.82
C PHE A 148 2.45 5.54 -7.34
N ASP A 149 2.46 6.59 -6.50
CA ASP A 149 2.14 7.96 -6.94
C ASP A 149 3.16 8.46 -7.97
N PHE A 150 4.45 8.24 -7.71
CA PHE A 150 5.51 8.66 -8.62
C PHE A 150 5.43 7.98 -9.98
N VAL A 151 5.28 6.64 -10.01
CA VAL A 151 5.16 5.88 -11.26
C VAL A 151 3.87 6.25 -12.00
N ASN A 152 2.74 6.41 -11.30
CA ASN A 152 1.51 6.88 -11.91
C ASN A 152 1.68 8.24 -12.60
N ARG A 153 2.33 9.20 -11.94
CA ARG A 153 2.58 10.52 -12.50
C ARG A 153 3.54 10.48 -13.69
N LEU A 154 4.54 9.60 -13.70
CA LEU A 154 5.39 9.37 -14.87
C LEU A 154 4.54 8.90 -16.05
N ILE A 155 3.66 7.92 -15.86
CA ILE A 155 2.77 7.41 -16.90
C ILE A 155 1.83 8.51 -17.39
N ASP A 156 1.17 9.23 -16.47
CA ASP A 156 0.20 10.28 -16.80
C ASP A 156 0.83 11.43 -17.62
N ASN A 157 2.11 11.69 -17.43
CA ASN A 157 2.88 12.73 -18.15
C ASN A 157 3.73 12.19 -19.32
N ASP A 158 3.45 10.97 -19.80
CA ASP A 158 4.06 10.32 -20.96
C ASP A 158 5.55 9.95 -20.81
N PHE A 159 6.08 9.89 -19.59
CA PHE A 159 7.41 9.36 -19.28
C PHE A 159 7.41 7.82 -19.20
N ASN A 160 6.79 7.17 -20.18
CA ASN A 160 6.50 5.73 -20.15
C ASN A 160 7.77 4.87 -20.07
N SER A 161 8.84 5.23 -20.78
CA SER A 161 10.12 4.48 -20.74
C SER A 161 10.77 4.55 -19.36
N THR A 162 10.68 5.70 -18.70
CA THR A 162 11.15 5.88 -17.33
C THR A 162 10.29 5.06 -16.37
N ALA A 163 8.96 5.11 -16.51
CA ALA A 163 8.06 4.28 -15.72
C ALA A 163 8.35 2.77 -15.87
N TYR A 164 8.59 2.27 -17.09
CA TYR A 164 9.02 0.88 -17.30
C TYR A 164 10.32 0.56 -16.60
N SER A 165 11.32 1.44 -16.66
CA SER A 165 12.60 1.22 -15.97
C SER A 165 12.43 1.12 -14.45
N TYR A 166 11.50 1.90 -13.89
CA TYR A 166 11.12 1.84 -12.48
C TYR A 166 10.20 0.66 -12.14
N LEU A 167 9.56 -0.02 -13.08
CA LEU A 167 8.77 -1.23 -12.81
C LEU A 167 9.60 -2.50 -12.99
N ASP A 168 10.44 -2.53 -14.03
CA ASP A 168 11.28 -3.68 -14.36
C ASP A 168 12.37 -3.93 -13.30
N GLY A 169 12.89 -2.88 -12.66
CA GLY A 169 13.81 -3.00 -11.51
C GLY A 169 13.19 -3.64 -10.27
N PHE A 170 11.87 -3.86 -10.30
CA PHE A 170 11.07 -4.28 -9.16
C PHE A 170 10.37 -5.62 -9.42
N ASN A 171 10.20 -6.03 -10.69
CA ASN A 171 9.45 -7.21 -11.15
C ASN A 171 9.64 -8.52 -10.36
N GLU A 172 10.84 -8.82 -9.84
CA GLU A 172 11.09 -10.05 -9.06
C GLU A 172 10.39 -10.08 -7.68
N TYR A 173 9.90 -8.93 -7.18
CA TYR A 173 9.36 -8.78 -5.83
C TYR A 173 7.84 -8.52 -5.81
N PHE A 174 7.20 -8.31 -6.96
CA PHE A 174 5.78 -7.94 -7.07
C PHE A 174 4.97 -8.94 -7.90
N ALA A 175 5.42 -10.20 -7.96
CA ALA A 175 4.79 -11.24 -8.78
C ALA A 175 3.27 -11.44 -8.51
N TYR A 176 2.72 -10.82 -7.47
CA TYR A 176 1.30 -10.89 -7.09
C TYR A 176 0.68 -9.56 -6.62
N ASP A 177 1.32 -8.40 -6.83
CA ASP A 177 0.74 -7.11 -6.43
C ASP A 177 -0.19 -6.56 -7.52
N THR A 178 -1.49 -6.49 -7.22
CA THR A 178 -2.53 -6.02 -8.13
C THR A 178 -2.31 -4.58 -8.60
N LYS A 179 -1.72 -3.69 -7.78
CA LYS A 179 -1.43 -2.30 -8.16
C LYS A 179 -0.33 -2.22 -9.22
N ILE A 180 0.62 -3.14 -9.21
CA ILE A 180 1.67 -3.22 -10.25
C ILE A 180 1.07 -3.71 -11.58
N GLU A 181 0.18 -4.71 -11.54
CA GLU A 181 -0.56 -5.12 -12.74
C GLU A 181 -1.37 -3.97 -13.34
N GLU A 182 -2.00 -3.14 -12.51
CA GLU A 182 -2.73 -1.95 -12.95
C GLU A 182 -1.80 -0.93 -13.63
N LEU A 183 -0.60 -0.71 -13.11
CA LEU A 183 0.40 0.18 -13.73
C LEU A 183 0.87 -0.34 -15.08
N TYR A 184 1.13 -1.64 -15.21
CA TYR A 184 1.48 -2.27 -16.49
C TYR A 184 0.32 -2.17 -17.49
N LYS A 185 -0.93 -2.43 -17.08
CA LYS A 185 -2.13 -2.24 -17.92
C LYS A 185 -2.25 -0.78 -18.39
N LYS A 186 -2.08 0.19 -17.48
CA LYS A 186 -2.14 1.62 -17.80
C LYS A 186 -1.06 2.02 -18.82
N LEU A 187 0.15 1.47 -18.71
CA LEU A 187 1.24 1.66 -19.68
C LEU A 187 0.90 1.07 -21.04
N GLU A 188 0.35 -0.15 -21.08
CA GLU A 188 -0.08 -0.80 -22.32
C GLU A 188 -1.19 -0.01 -23.01
N GLU A 189 -2.21 0.43 -22.29
CA GLU A 189 -3.31 1.25 -22.81
C GLU A 189 -2.80 2.57 -23.43
N LYS A 190 -1.86 3.25 -22.77
CA LYS A 190 -1.23 4.46 -23.31
C LYS A 190 -0.44 4.19 -24.59
N LYS A 191 0.27 3.05 -24.67
CA LYS A 191 1.01 2.62 -25.86
C LYS A 191 0.08 2.34 -27.04
N PHE A 192 -1.07 1.70 -26.81
CA PHE A 192 -2.08 1.48 -27.86
C PHE A 192 -2.71 2.80 -28.33
N ALA A 193 -3.01 3.73 -27.41
CA ALA A 193 -3.58 5.04 -27.76
C ALA A 193 -2.64 5.92 -28.60
N THR A 194 -1.32 5.80 -28.42
CA THR A 194 -0.32 6.50 -29.25
C THR A 194 -0.16 5.88 -30.63
N ASN A 195 -0.28 4.56 -30.75
CA ASN A 195 -0.19 3.85 -32.03
C ASN A 195 -1.42 4.04 -32.94
N HIS A 196 -2.60 4.35 -32.39
CA HIS A 196 -3.82 4.65 -33.17
C HIS A 196 -3.90 6.11 -33.69
N LYS A 197 -2.91 6.96 -33.39
CA LYS A 197 -2.83 8.34 -33.88
C LYS A 197 -1.79 8.54 -35.00
N GLN A 198 -1.17 7.47 -35.50
CA GLN A 198 -0.27 7.51 -36.67
C GLN A 198 -0.96 7.05 -37.94
#